data_AF-A0ABC9XKN9-F1
#
_entry.id   AF-A0ABC9XKN9-F1
#
_cell.length_a   1.000
_cell.length_b   1.000
_cell.length_c   1.000
_cell.angle_alpha   90.00
_cell.angle_beta   90.00
_cell.angle_gamma   90.00
#
_symmetry.space_group_name_H-M   'P 1'
#
loop_
_entity.id
_entity.type
_entity.pdbx_description
1 polymer ?
#
loop_
_entity_poly.entity_id
_entity_poly.type
_entity_poly.pdbx_seq_one_letter_code
_entity_poly.pdbx_strand_id
1 'polypeptide(L)'
;MEQITLSAIAWHVRDNQVIRPSQHEFMKGRSCLINLISFYDQVTCLVDEGKAADVVYLDFSKTFDTISHSILLEKLAAHGLDKRTL
;
A
#
# COMPACT_ATOMS: atom_id res chain seq x y z
N MET A 1 -11.02 7.58 19.74
CA MET A 1 -11.75 6.48 19.09
C MET A 1 -11.08 6.10 17.78
N GLU A 2 -10.92 7.03 16.83
CA GLU A 2 -10.27 6.77 15.53
C GLU A 2 -8.87 6.17 15.63
N GLN A 3 -8.02 6.66 16.53
CA GLN A 3 -6.67 6.10 16.72
C GLN A 3 -6.66 4.64 17.19
N ILE A 4 -7.67 4.23 17.95
CA ILE A 4 -7.81 2.85 18.41
C ILE A 4 -8.22 1.98 17.22
N THR A 5 -9.22 2.41 16.45
CA THR A 5 -9.66 1.74 15.22
C THR A 5 -8.52 1.63 14.20
N LEU A 6 -7.77 2.71 13.97
CA LEU A 6 -6.59 2.71 13.10
C LEU A 6 -5.52 1.71 13.57
N SER A 7 -5.24 1.66 14.88
CA SER A 7 -4.25 0.73 15.42
C SER A 7 -4.66 -0.73 15.24
N ALA A 8 -5.96 -1.05 15.42
CA ALA A 8 -6.51 -2.37 15.22
C ALA A 8 -6.46 -2.80 13.75
N ILE A 9 -6.90 -1.91 12.84
CA ILE A 9 -6.83 -2.16 11.39
C ILE A 9 -5.38 -2.34 10.95
N ALA A 10 -4.48 -1.46 11.36
CA ALA A 10 -3.06 -1.55 10.98
C ALA A 10 -2.41 -2.85 11.47
N TRP A 11 -2.81 -3.34 12.65
CA TRP A 11 -2.37 -4.63 13.15
C TRP A 11 -2.88 -5.78 12.30
N HIS A 12 -4.20 -5.81 12.03
CA HIS A 12 -4.84 -6.84 11.21
C HIS A 12 -4.27 -6.92 9.80
N VAL A 13 -4.12 -5.77 9.16
CA VAL A 13 -3.59 -5.63 7.79
C VAL A 13 -2.15 -6.11 7.71
N ARG A 14 -1.35 -5.90 8.76
CA ARG A 14 0.04 -6.36 8.83
C ARG A 14 0.15 -7.86 9.07
N ASP A 15 -0.61 -8.39 10.02
CA ASP A 15 -0.54 -9.81 10.42
C ASP A 15 -1.02 -10.74 9.29
N ASN A 16 -2.09 -10.33 8.61
CA ASN A 16 -2.66 -11.08 7.49
C ASN A 16 -1.98 -10.77 6.13
N GLN A 17 -0.87 -10.02 6.12
CA GLN A 17 -0.13 -9.65 4.91
C GLN A 17 -1.00 -9.07 3.78
N VAL A 18 -2.03 -8.30 4.15
CA VAL A 18 -2.99 -7.73 3.20
C VAL A 18 -2.30 -6.71 2.27
N ILE A 19 -1.26 -6.04 2.77
CA ILE A 19 -0.49 -5.03 2.04
C ILE A 19 0.79 -5.64 1.48
N ARG A 20 1.07 -5.35 0.20
CA ARG A 20 2.27 -5.85 -0.47
C ARG A 20 3.54 -5.27 0.15
N PRO A 21 4.65 -6.05 0.19
CA PRO A 21 5.94 -5.57 0.67
C PRO A 21 6.53 -4.40 -0.13
N SER A 22 6.02 -4.07 -1.31
CA SER A 22 6.44 -2.90 -2.09
C SER A 22 5.73 -1.60 -1.70
N GLN A 23 4.67 -1.63 -0.87
CA GLN A 23 3.96 -0.42 -0.47
C GLN A 23 4.70 0.34 0.64
N HIS A 24 5.13 1.56 0.35
CA HIS A 24 5.91 2.35 1.30
C HIS A 24 5.08 3.40 2.03
N GLU A 25 4.10 4.02 1.36
CA GLU A 25 3.25 5.03 1.98
C GLU A 25 2.34 4.44 3.05
N PHE A 26 2.16 5.19 4.14
CA PHE A 26 1.35 4.85 5.32
C PHE A 26 1.82 3.61 6.10
N MET A 27 3.01 3.08 5.80
CA MET A 27 3.58 1.94 6.51
C MET A 27 4.63 2.38 7.52
N LYS A 28 4.52 1.88 8.75
CA LYS A 28 5.49 2.19 9.82
C LYS A 28 6.89 1.73 9.41
N GLY A 29 7.88 2.61 9.56
CA GLY A 29 9.28 2.33 9.24
C GLY A 29 9.61 2.38 7.74
N ARG A 30 8.68 2.85 6.90
CA ARG A 30 8.92 3.07 5.47
C ARG A 30 8.81 4.56 5.15
N SER A 31 9.54 4.98 4.13
CA SER A 31 9.58 6.38 3.71
C SER A 31 9.66 6.49 2.19
N CYS A 32 9.38 7.69 1.68
CA CYS A 32 9.56 8.00 0.26
C CYS A 32 11.01 7.75 -0.20
N LEU A 33 11.99 8.06 0.66
CA LEU A 33 13.40 7.81 0.36
C LEU A 33 13.69 6.31 0.20
N ILE A 34 13.21 5.47 1.13
CA ILE A 34 13.42 4.02 1.05
C ILE A 34 12.73 3.45 -0.19
N ASN A 35 11.54 3.95 -0.55
CA ASN A 35 10.85 3.58 -1.77
C ASN A 35 11.71 3.86 -3.02
N LEU A 36 12.27 5.07 -3.08
CA LEU A 36 13.10 5.49 -4.21
C LEU A 36 14.38 4.65 -4.31
N ILE A 37 15.03 4.37 -3.18
CA ILE A 37 16.21 3.50 -3.14
C ILE A 37 15.86 2.09 -3.62
N SER A 38 14.79 1.49 -3.10
CA SER A 38 14.35 0.15 -3.51
C SER A 38 13.98 0.07 -4.99
N PHE A 39 13.44 1.15 -5.55
CA PHE A 39 13.11 1.22 -6.97
C PHE A 39 14.38 1.30 -7.84
N TYR A 40 15.31 2.20 -7.50
CA TYR A 40 16.56 2.34 -8.25
C TYR A 40 17.44 1.10 -8.18
N ASP A 41 17.45 0.40 -7.04
CA ASP A 41 18.15 -0.87 -6.89
C ASP A 41 17.65 -1.88 -7.94
N GLN A 42 16.33 -2.06 -8.05
CA GLN A 42 15.72 -2.96 -9.05
C GLN A 42 16.03 -2.55 -10.50
N VAL A 43 15.91 -1.26 -10.81
CA VAL A 43 16.20 -0.75 -12.17
C VAL A 43 17.67 -0.94 -12.50
N THR A 44 18.58 -0.63 -11.57
CA THR A 44 20.03 -0.76 -11.77
C THR A 44 20.42 -2.22 -11.98
N CYS A 45 19.86 -3.16 -11.20
CA CYS A 45 20.10 -4.59 -11.42
C CYS A 45 19.67 -5.05 -12.82
N LEU A 46 18.52 -4.57 -13.33
CA LEU A 46 18.08 -4.90 -14.70
C LEU A 46 19.04 -4.33 -15.75
N VAL A 47 19.49 -3.09 -15.56
CA VAL A 47 20.44 -2.43 -16.47
C VAL A 47 21.80 -3.13 -16.47
N ASP A 48 22.30 -3.54 -15.30
CA ASP A 48 23.56 -4.29 -15.15
C ASP A 48 23.51 -5.65 -15.85
N GLU A 49 22.33 -6.29 -15.87
CA GLU A 49 22.06 -7.52 -16.63
C GLU A 49 21.89 -7.28 -18.15
N GLY A 50 21.97 -6.03 -18.61
CA GLY A 50 21.75 -5.65 -20.01
C GLY A 50 20.28 -5.74 -20.45
N LYS A 51 19.33 -5.77 -19.51
CA LYS A 51 17.89 -5.81 -19.78
C LYS A 51 17.33 -4.39 -19.92
N ALA A 52 16.41 -4.21 -20.87
CA ALA A 52 15.64 -2.98 -20.98
C ALA A 52 14.69 -2.83 -19.78
N ALA A 53 14.57 -1.61 -19.26
CA ALA A 53 13.66 -1.26 -18.19
C ALA A 53 12.86 -0.01 -18.56
N ASP A 54 11.54 -0.11 -18.48
CA ASP A 54 10.59 0.99 -18.70
C ASP A 54 9.76 1.22 -17.43
N VAL A 55 9.38 2.47 -17.18
CA VAL A 55 8.72 2.87 -15.92
C VAL A 55 7.43 3.62 -16.26
N VAL A 56 6.33 3.16 -15.67
CA VAL A 56 5.02 3.82 -15.80
C VAL A 56 4.62 4.40 -14.45
N TYR A 57 4.57 5.73 -14.37
CA TYR A 57 4.04 6.43 -13.20
C TYR A 57 2.54 6.67 -13.36
N LEU A 58 1.77 6.21 -12.38
CA LEU A 58 0.33 6.41 -12.30
C LEU A 58 0.03 7.30 -11.10
N ASP A 59 -0.84 8.28 -11.29
CA ASP A 59 -1.34 9.14 -10.23
C ASP A 59 -2.86 9.23 -10.30
N PHE A 60 -3.50 9.29 -9.12
CA PHE A 60 -4.94 9.40 -9.00
C PHE A 60 -5.29 10.80 -8.51
N SER A 61 -6.09 11.53 -9.27
CA SER A 61 -6.55 12.85 -8.84
C SER A 61 -7.47 12.73 -7.64
N LYS A 62 -7.14 13.42 -6.54
CA LYS A 62 -7.99 13.52 -5.34
C LYS A 62 -8.49 12.14 -4.85
N THR A 63 -7.56 11.24 -4.57
CA THR A 63 -7.85 9.85 -4.16
C THR A 63 -8.91 9.74 -3.07
N PHE A 64 -8.77 10.47 -1.97
CA PHE A 64 -9.71 10.39 -0.86
C PHE A 64 -11.10 10.96 -1.18
N ASP A 65 -11.20 11.93 -2.09
CA ASP A 65 -12.49 12.50 -2.52
C ASP A 65 -13.21 11.61 -3.54
N THR A 66 -12.49 10.75 -4.25
CA THR A 66 -13.00 9.96 -5.39
C THR A 66 -13.24 8.48 -5.06
N ILE A 67 -12.75 7.99 -3.92
CA ILE A 67 -12.96 6.60 -3.50
C ILE A 67 -14.44 6.35 -3.19
N SER A 68 -15.03 5.35 -3.87
CA SER A 68 -16.36 4.87 -3.54
C SER A 68 -16.37 4.15 -2.19
N HIS A 69 -17.22 4.62 -1.26
CA HIS A 69 -17.40 3.99 0.04
C HIS A 69 -17.91 2.55 -0.04
N SER A 70 -18.78 2.22 -1.01
CA SER A 70 -19.28 0.85 -1.15
C SER A 70 -18.17 -0.13 -1.53
N ILE A 71 -17.32 0.26 -2.48
CA ILE A 71 -16.18 -0.54 -2.93
C ILE A 71 -15.16 -0.68 -1.79
N LEU A 72 -14.89 0.40 -1.05
CA LEU A 72 -13.98 0.35 0.09
C LEU A 72 -14.48 -0.64 1.15
N LEU A 73 -15.77 -0.58 1.51
CA LEU A 73 -16.36 -1.49 2.50
C LEU A 73 -16.37 -2.94 2.03
N GLU A 74 -16.63 -3.20 0.75
CA GLU A 74 -16.55 -4.54 0.16
C GLU A 74 -15.13 -5.11 0.24
N LYS A 75 -14.11 -4.30 -0.08
CA LYS A 75 -12.70 -4.70 0.05
C LYS A 75 -12.31 -4.97 1.50
N LEU A 76 -12.76 -4.14 2.44
CA LEU A 76 -12.50 -4.36 3.87
C LEU A 76 -13.15 -5.67 4.35
N ALA A 77 -14.40 -5.92 3.99
CA ALA A 77 -15.10 -7.15 4.33
C ALA A 77 -14.41 -8.40 3.73
N ALA A 78 -13.93 -8.32 2.48
CA ALA A 78 -13.16 -9.40 1.85
C ALA A 78 -11.84 -9.70 2.58
N HIS A 79 -11.30 -8.74 3.33
CA HIS A 79 -10.13 -8.91 4.19
C HIS A 79 -10.49 -9.17 5.66
N GLY A 80 -11.75 -9.51 5.98
CA GLY A 80 -12.18 -9.86 7.33
C GLY A 80 -12.41 -8.67 8.27
N LEU A 81 -12.54 -7.45 7.72
CA LEU A 81 -12.89 -6.24 8.44
C LEU A 81 -14.34 -5.85 8.09
N ASP A 82 -15.31 -6.59 8.62
CA ASP A 82 -16.73 -6.33 8.40
C ASP A 82 -17.35 -5.45 9.51
N LYS A 83 -18.63 -5.11 9.37
CA LYS A 83 -19.39 -4.30 10.34
C LYS A 83 -19.51 -4.90 11.74
N ARG A 84 -19.17 -6.18 11.93
CA ARG A 84 -19.18 -6.86 13.24
C ARG A 84 -17.80 -6.85 13.88
N THR A 85 -16.75 -6.71 13.06
CA THR A 85 -15.34 -6.62 13.50
C THR A 85 -14.90 -5.17 13.80
N LEU A 86 -15.49 -4.19 13.12
CA LEU A 86 -15.29 -2.75 13.33
C LEU A 86 -16.39 -2.13 14.19
#